data_AF-A0A943FIS9-F1
#
_entry.id   AF-A0A943FIS9-F1
#
_cell.length_a   1.000
_cell.length_b   1.000
_cell.length_c   1.000
_cell.angle_alpha   90.00
_cell.angle_beta   90.00
_cell.angle_gamma   90.00
#
_symmetry.space_group_name_H-M   'P 1'
#
loop_
_entity.id
_entity.type
_entity.pdbx_description
1 polymer ?
#
loop_
_entity_poly.entity_id
_entity_poly.type
_entity_poly.pdbx_seq_one_letter_code
_entity_poly.pdbx_strand_id
1 'polypeptide(L)'
;MLKKPKMVLCRNCNTQIAKNAKICPSCGAKNKKPFFKRWWFVLFIVILVLGGIGSINRNKKEKFDWGEVELRDRLPKPKSNVGTIIDNDSEHLSLHIEKTSKADYNTYIEECQSMGYTVESEKNGDNYTAFDKDGYGLDLSYIGETMYLTLDAPIEMGTLKWPKSEIAGLLPLPKSTVGKVSTDTENGCYIYVGETSIDDFNAYADECSDNGFSVDYERGDEFYNAKDETGNKLSLSYQGNDVMVIQIRKSDETEANAPETEQKQESEPTSATEQQTEAAEKSSDGMRPEFKQAMDSYEEFMNEYCEFMKKYAESDGSDAGLLADYAKYMSKYADVVEDFEAWDDGEMNKAETAYYLDVQTRINKKLLEVE
;
A
#
# COMPACT_ATOMS: atom_id res chain seq x y z
N MET A 1 -2.64 -38.16 -26.37
CA MET A 1 -3.97 -37.52 -26.24
C MET A 1 -3.78 -36.05 -25.97
N LEU A 2 -4.49 -35.15 -26.65
CA LEU A 2 -4.38 -33.70 -26.41
C LEU A 2 -4.97 -33.34 -25.04
N LYS A 3 -4.17 -32.72 -24.16
CA LYS A 3 -4.67 -32.15 -22.90
C LYS A 3 -5.50 -30.90 -23.23
N LYS A 4 -6.81 -30.94 -22.99
CA LYS A 4 -7.67 -29.75 -23.12
C LYS A 4 -7.19 -28.66 -22.15
N PRO A 5 -7.12 -27.37 -22.56
CA PRO A 5 -6.76 -26.29 -21.66
C PRO A 5 -7.79 -26.15 -20.53
N LYS A 6 -7.33 -25.78 -19.33
CA LYS A 6 -8.23 -25.46 -18.22
C LYS A 6 -8.86 -24.09 -18.50
N MET A 7 -10.19 -24.04 -18.55
CA MET A 7 -10.97 -22.82 -18.75
C MET A 7 -11.31 -22.14 -17.41
N VAL A 8 -11.53 -20.84 -17.44
CA VAL A 8 -12.07 -20.00 -16.36
C VAL A 8 -13.07 -19.00 -16.95
N LEU A 9 -13.89 -18.37 -16.11
CA LEU A 9 -14.74 -17.25 -16.55
C LEU A 9 -13.95 -15.93 -16.48
N CYS A 10 -14.11 -15.07 -17.48
CA CYS A 10 -13.64 -13.69 -17.40
C CYS A 10 -14.42 -12.94 -16.32
N ARG A 11 -13.72 -12.26 -15.40
CA ARG A 11 -14.35 -11.54 -14.28
C ARG A 11 -15.18 -10.32 -14.70
N ASN A 12 -14.95 -9.78 -15.89
CA ASN A 12 -15.65 -8.59 -16.39
C ASN A 12 -16.93 -8.98 -17.18
N CYS A 13 -16.81 -9.86 -18.19
CA CYS A 13 -17.92 -10.20 -19.10
C CYS A 13 -18.46 -11.62 -18.94
N ASN A 14 -17.97 -12.42 -17.98
CA ASN A 14 -18.33 -13.82 -17.74
C ASN A 14 -18.11 -14.81 -18.90
N THR A 15 -17.53 -14.39 -20.03
CA THR A 15 -17.14 -15.31 -21.12
C THR A 15 -16.09 -16.33 -20.67
N GLN A 16 -16.22 -17.58 -21.11
CA GLN A 16 -15.21 -18.63 -20.87
C GLN A 16 -13.92 -18.34 -21.65
N ILE A 17 -12.81 -18.24 -20.93
CA ILE A 17 -11.45 -17.99 -21.45
C ILE A 17 -10.48 -19.06 -20.93
N ALA A 18 -9.34 -19.26 -21.58
CA ALA A 18 -8.30 -20.14 -21.04
C ALA A 18 -7.71 -19.53 -19.75
N LYS A 19 -7.34 -20.36 -18.76
CA LYS A 19 -6.79 -19.91 -17.46
C LYS A 19 -5.58 -18.96 -17.62
N ASN A 20 -4.81 -19.13 -18.69
CA ASN A 20 -3.61 -18.36 -19.02
C ASN A 20 -3.85 -17.21 -20.02
N ALA A 21 -5.09 -16.95 -20.44
CA ALA A 21 -5.40 -15.78 -21.27
C ALA A 21 -5.14 -14.49 -20.46
N LYS A 22 -4.12 -13.71 -20.83
CA LYS A 22 -3.75 -12.45 -20.15
C LYS A 22 -4.80 -11.34 -20.34
N ILE A 23 -5.55 -11.40 -21.45
CA ILE A 23 -6.60 -10.44 -21.83
C ILE A 23 -7.84 -11.25 -22.24
N CYS A 24 -9.04 -10.75 -21.94
CA CYS A 24 -10.28 -11.37 -22.44
C CYS A 24 -10.53 -11.00 -23.92
N PRO A 25 -10.61 -11.99 -24.84
CA PRO A 25 -10.83 -11.72 -26.27
C PRO A 25 -12.23 -11.19 -26.60
N SER A 26 -13.17 -11.15 -25.65
CA SER A 26 -14.53 -10.63 -25.86
C SER A 26 -14.77 -9.23 -25.30
N CYS A 27 -13.89 -8.68 -24.46
CA CYS A 27 -14.09 -7.35 -23.85
C CYS A 27 -12.82 -6.56 -23.53
N GLY A 28 -11.63 -7.01 -23.98
CA GLY A 28 -10.36 -6.29 -23.78
C GLY A 28 -9.84 -6.25 -22.33
N ALA A 29 -10.63 -6.63 -21.33
CA ALA A 29 -10.25 -6.57 -19.93
C ALA A 29 -9.01 -7.44 -19.62
N LYS A 30 -8.01 -6.83 -18.96
CA LYS A 30 -6.77 -7.48 -18.49
C LYS A 30 -7.13 -8.51 -17.41
N ASN A 31 -7.02 -9.80 -17.71
CA ASN A 31 -7.30 -10.91 -16.80
C ASN A 31 -6.10 -11.19 -15.85
N LYS A 32 -5.68 -10.16 -15.11
CA LYS A 32 -4.63 -10.27 -14.09
C LYS A 32 -5.15 -11.08 -12.88
N LYS A 33 -4.28 -11.86 -12.23
CA LYS A 33 -4.54 -12.38 -10.87
C LYS A 33 -4.68 -11.18 -9.91
N PRO A 34 -5.46 -11.28 -8.81
CA PRO A 34 -5.52 -10.19 -7.83
C PRO A 34 -4.13 -9.94 -7.23
N PHE A 35 -3.80 -8.67 -6.96
CA PHE A 35 -2.52 -8.27 -6.36
C PHE A 35 -2.33 -8.92 -4.98
N PHE A 36 -3.39 -9.04 -4.18
CA PHE A 36 -3.42 -9.78 -2.90
C PHE A 36 -3.20 -11.31 -3.00
N LYS A 37 -2.82 -11.84 -4.17
CA LYS A 37 -2.30 -13.21 -4.35
C LYS A 37 -0.91 -13.25 -4.98
N ARG A 38 -0.20 -12.12 -4.97
CA ARG A 38 1.25 -11.98 -5.24
C ARG A 38 2.00 -11.99 -3.93
N TRP A 39 3.20 -12.56 -3.92
CA TRP A 39 3.93 -12.80 -2.68
C TRP A 39 4.40 -11.51 -2.01
N TRP A 40 4.90 -10.54 -2.78
CA TRP A 40 5.30 -9.22 -2.26
C TRP A 40 4.16 -8.47 -1.55
N PHE A 41 2.90 -8.71 -1.90
CA PHE A 41 1.77 -8.10 -1.16
C PHE A 41 1.55 -8.76 0.20
N VAL A 42 1.84 -10.06 0.34
CA VAL A 42 1.82 -10.74 1.64
C VAL A 42 3.03 -10.30 2.47
N LEU A 43 4.20 -10.12 1.83
CA LEU A 43 5.39 -9.55 2.46
C LEU A 43 5.13 -8.11 2.95
N PHE A 44 4.46 -7.28 2.15
CA PHE A 44 4.09 -5.91 2.50
C PHE A 44 3.09 -5.88 3.68
N ILE A 45 2.11 -6.77 3.73
CA ILE A 45 1.24 -6.94 4.91
C ILE A 45 2.05 -7.36 6.15
N VAL A 46 3.02 -8.27 6.01
CA VAL A 46 3.90 -8.66 7.12
C VAL A 46 4.79 -7.49 7.57
N ILE A 47 5.31 -6.67 6.65
CA ILE A 47 6.10 -5.47 6.96
C ILE A 47 5.24 -4.39 7.65
N LEU A 48 3.99 -4.19 7.25
CA LEU A 48 3.05 -3.31 7.95
C LEU A 48 2.73 -3.83 9.37
N VAL A 49 2.55 -5.15 9.53
CA VAL A 49 2.35 -5.77 10.85
C VAL A 49 3.60 -5.63 11.73
N LEU A 50 4.81 -5.70 11.16
CA LEU A 50 6.09 -5.54 11.88
C LEU A 50 6.41 -4.07 12.22
N GLY A 51 6.10 -3.13 11.32
CA GLY A 51 6.27 -1.70 11.56
C GLY A 51 5.42 -1.17 12.71
N GLY A 52 4.27 -1.81 12.96
CA GLY A 52 3.40 -1.55 14.12
C GLY A 52 3.86 -2.14 15.46
N ILE A 53 5.03 -2.79 15.55
CA ILE A 53 5.56 -3.38 16.81
C ILE A 53 6.60 -2.47 17.48
N GLY A 54 6.42 -1.15 17.33
CA GLY A 54 7.05 -0.16 18.20
C GLY A 54 6.34 -0.08 19.55
N SER A 55 6.83 -0.84 20.55
CA SER A 55 6.40 -0.80 21.96
C SER A 55 4.99 -1.33 22.30
N ILE A 56 4.88 -2.63 22.59
CA ILE A 56 3.82 -3.19 23.46
C ILE A 56 4.45 -4.14 24.49
N ASN A 57 4.19 -3.92 25.78
CA ASN A 57 4.73 -4.69 26.91
C ASN A 57 3.65 -5.66 27.43
N ARG A 58 3.69 -6.93 27.01
CA ARG A 58 2.45 -7.73 26.88
C ARG A 58 1.99 -8.48 28.14
N ASN A 59 1.79 -7.76 29.25
CA ASN A 59 1.15 -8.31 30.47
C ASN A 59 0.02 -7.46 31.09
N LYS A 60 -0.44 -6.40 30.42
CA LYS A 60 -1.78 -5.83 30.66
C LYS A 60 -2.62 -5.95 29.40
N LYS A 61 -3.93 -6.19 29.58
CA LYS A 61 -4.92 -5.85 28.56
C LYS A 61 -5.12 -4.35 28.66
N GLU A 62 -4.46 -3.62 27.78
CA GLU A 62 -4.45 -2.16 27.86
C GLU A 62 -5.86 -1.60 27.68
N LYS A 63 -6.08 -0.49 28.36
CA LYS A 63 -7.32 0.26 28.34
C LYS A 63 -6.94 1.71 28.15
N PHE A 64 -7.26 2.25 26.99
CA PHE A 64 -7.23 3.69 26.77
C PHE A 64 -8.31 4.37 27.63
N ASP A 65 -8.04 5.59 28.09
CA ASP A 65 -9.09 6.48 28.53
C ASP A 65 -9.55 7.36 27.36
N TRP A 66 -10.86 7.46 27.17
CA TRP A 66 -11.46 8.47 26.28
C TRP A 66 -11.25 9.89 26.81
N GLY A 67 -10.82 10.03 28.08
CA GLY A 67 -10.28 11.28 28.63
C GLY A 67 -8.98 11.77 27.99
N GLU A 68 -8.24 10.91 27.27
CA GLU A 68 -6.91 11.19 26.73
C GLU A 68 -6.87 11.22 25.18
N VAL A 69 -7.97 10.84 24.52
CA VAL A 69 -8.13 10.94 23.06
C VAL A 69 -8.41 12.38 22.66
N GLU A 70 -7.61 12.95 21.75
CA GLU A 70 -7.63 14.37 21.37
C GLU A 70 -8.85 14.71 20.50
N LEU A 71 -8.98 14.08 19.32
CA LEU A 71 -10.13 14.29 18.42
C LEU A 71 -11.44 13.60 18.89
N ARG A 72 -11.55 13.20 20.16
CA ARG A 72 -12.70 12.47 20.70
C ARG A 72 -14.04 13.18 20.52
N ASP A 73 -14.05 14.51 20.52
CA ASP A 73 -15.27 15.32 20.45
C ASP A 73 -15.81 15.37 18.99
N ARG A 74 -15.05 14.82 18.03
CA ARG A 74 -15.46 14.53 16.65
C ARG A 74 -16.02 13.12 16.47
N LEU A 75 -16.01 12.25 17.47
CA LEU A 75 -16.34 10.83 17.36
C LEU A 75 -17.38 10.38 18.41
N PRO A 76 -18.22 9.37 18.11
CA PRO A 76 -19.00 8.71 19.14
C PRO A 76 -18.05 7.94 20.07
N LYS A 77 -18.43 7.77 21.35
CA LYS A 77 -17.56 7.05 22.30
C LYS A 77 -17.69 5.54 22.10
N PRO A 78 -16.60 4.81 21.77
CA PRO A 78 -16.68 3.37 21.58
C PRO A 78 -17.08 2.65 22.88
N LYS A 79 -17.91 1.63 22.72
CA LYS A 79 -18.46 0.81 23.81
C LYS A 79 -17.38 -0.02 24.52
N SER A 80 -16.38 -0.50 23.78
CA SER A 80 -15.17 -1.09 24.36
C SER A 80 -14.16 0.01 24.67
N ASN A 81 -13.49 -0.12 25.82
CA ASN A 81 -12.35 0.71 26.21
C ASN A 81 -11.07 -0.11 26.36
N VAL A 82 -10.96 -1.22 25.61
CA VAL A 82 -9.80 -2.10 25.59
C VAL A 82 -9.12 -1.97 24.25
N GLY A 83 -7.80 -1.88 24.26
CA GLY A 83 -6.98 -1.70 23.08
C GLY A 83 -6.01 -0.53 23.27
N THR A 84 -5.49 -0.02 22.16
CA THR A 84 -4.30 0.82 22.12
C THR A 84 -4.57 2.02 21.22
N ILE A 85 -4.17 3.20 21.68
CA ILE A 85 -4.04 4.42 20.87
C ILE A 85 -2.68 4.31 20.18
N ILE A 86 -2.64 4.39 18.85
CA ILE A 86 -1.42 4.27 18.05
C ILE A 86 -0.83 5.67 17.82
N ASP A 87 -1.67 6.57 17.29
CA ASP A 87 -1.35 7.98 17.04
C ASP A 87 -2.50 8.85 17.60
N ASN A 88 -2.19 10.03 18.14
CA ASN A 88 -3.18 10.87 18.82
C ASN A 88 -2.67 12.31 18.97
N ASP A 89 -2.92 13.12 17.95
CA ASP A 89 -2.75 14.56 17.98
C ASP A 89 -3.96 15.27 17.33
N SER A 90 -3.81 16.55 16.99
CA SER A 90 -4.89 17.38 16.42
C SER A 90 -5.07 17.24 14.90
N GLU A 91 -4.10 16.62 14.21
CA GLU A 91 -4.10 16.40 12.77
C GLU A 91 -4.42 14.93 12.42
N HIS A 92 -3.93 13.96 13.20
CA HIS A 92 -4.16 12.53 13.00
C HIS A 92 -4.51 11.78 14.31
N LEU A 93 -5.46 10.84 14.22
CA LEU A 93 -5.85 9.95 15.31
C LEU A 93 -6.01 8.52 14.79
N SER A 94 -5.35 7.55 15.44
CA SER A 94 -5.39 6.13 15.09
C SER A 94 -5.57 5.26 16.34
N LEU A 95 -6.58 4.37 16.35
CA LEU A 95 -6.85 3.45 17.47
C LEU A 95 -7.13 2.01 17.00
N HIS A 96 -6.66 1.06 17.81
CA HIS A 96 -7.12 -0.33 17.80
C HIS A 96 -8.04 -0.58 18.99
N ILE A 97 -9.32 -0.89 18.74
CA ILE A 97 -10.37 -1.02 19.76
C ILE A 97 -10.83 -2.49 19.84
N GLU A 98 -10.13 -3.27 20.66
CA GLU A 98 -10.37 -4.70 20.91
C GLU A 98 -11.75 -4.99 21.54
N LYS A 99 -12.23 -6.23 21.38
CA LYS A 99 -13.49 -6.75 21.96
C LYS A 99 -14.72 -5.96 21.53
N THR A 100 -14.61 -5.31 20.38
CA THR A 100 -15.76 -4.74 19.69
C THR A 100 -16.50 -5.91 19.05
N SER A 101 -17.75 -6.16 19.46
CA SER A 101 -18.56 -7.18 18.77
C SER A 101 -19.01 -6.64 17.42
N LYS A 102 -19.31 -7.51 16.44
CA LYS A 102 -19.76 -7.04 15.11
C LYS A 102 -21.04 -6.20 15.16
N ALA A 103 -21.91 -6.44 16.16
CA ALA A 103 -23.08 -5.62 16.41
C ALA A 103 -22.70 -4.21 16.91
N ASP A 104 -21.70 -4.12 17.79
CA ASP A 104 -21.20 -2.86 18.33
C ASP A 104 -20.45 -2.03 17.26
N TYR A 105 -19.67 -2.68 16.40
CA TYR A 105 -19.06 -2.05 15.22
C TYR A 105 -20.11 -1.47 14.26
N ASN A 106 -21.16 -2.23 13.96
CA ASN A 106 -22.25 -1.75 13.10
C ASN A 106 -22.99 -0.55 13.74
N THR A 107 -23.25 -0.61 15.05
CA THR A 107 -23.84 0.51 15.81
C THR A 107 -22.93 1.75 15.76
N TYR A 108 -21.61 1.57 15.89
CA TYR A 108 -20.64 2.67 15.84
C TYR A 108 -20.64 3.40 14.48
N ILE A 109 -20.82 2.67 13.36
CA ILE A 109 -21.02 3.30 12.04
C ILE A 109 -22.31 4.13 12.01
N GLU A 110 -23.41 3.61 12.55
CA GLU A 110 -24.70 4.33 12.61
C GLU A 110 -24.60 5.59 13.50
N GLU A 111 -23.79 5.55 14.56
CA GLU A 111 -23.47 6.70 15.41
C GLU A 111 -22.57 7.74 14.68
N CYS A 112 -21.53 7.31 13.96
CA CYS A 112 -20.72 8.20 13.13
C CYS A 112 -21.54 8.87 12.02
N GLN A 113 -22.39 8.11 11.32
CA GLN A 113 -23.33 8.65 10.32
C GLN A 113 -24.27 9.68 10.94
N SER A 114 -24.72 9.45 12.17
CA SER A 114 -25.56 10.39 12.93
C SER A 114 -24.81 11.66 13.37
N MET A 115 -23.48 11.62 13.49
CA MET A 115 -22.63 12.81 13.73
C MET A 115 -22.29 13.58 12.45
N GLY A 116 -22.46 12.98 11.28
CA GLY A 116 -22.33 13.66 9.98
C GLY A 116 -21.38 12.98 8.99
N TYR A 117 -20.67 11.92 9.37
CA TYR A 117 -19.77 11.15 8.50
C TYR A 117 -20.56 10.41 7.40
N THR A 118 -20.86 11.14 6.33
CA THR A 118 -21.80 10.78 5.27
C THR A 118 -21.45 11.42 3.91
N VAL A 119 -20.51 12.37 3.88
CA VAL A 119 -19.96 12.92 2.64
C VAL A 119 -19.06 11.85 2.01
N GLU A 120 -19.30 11.56 0.73
CA GLU A 120 -18.54 10.57 -0.07
C GLU A 120 -18.34 9.19 0.58
N SER A 121 -19.34 8.72 1.35
CA SER A 121 -19.16 7.51 2.15
C SER A 121 -19.16 6.21 1.33
N GLU A 122 -18.09 5.40 1.42
CA GLU A 122 -18.07 4.03 0.91
C GLU A 122 -18.32 3.01 2.04
N LYS A 123 -18.97 1.89 1.72
CA LYS A 123 -19.07 0.73 2.63
C LYS A 123 -18.73 -0.58 1.92
N ASN A 124 -17.52 -1.07 2.13
CA ASN A 124 -16.98 -2.24 1.44
C ASN A 124 -16.86 -3.43 2.40
N GLY A 125 -17.98 -4.12 2.62
CA GLY A 125 -18.06 -5.28 3.53
C GLY A 125 -17.86 -4.89 4.99
N ASP A 126 -16.62 -5.06 5.47
CA ASP A 126 -16.19 -4.83 6.85
C ASP A 126 -15.33 -3.55 7.00
N ASN A 127 -15.28 -2.73 5.95
CA ASN A 127 -14.71 -1.38 5.95
C ASN A 127 -15.83 -0.33 5.72
N TYR A 128 -15.65 0.86 6.30
CA TYR A 128 -16.47 2.05 6.08
C TYR A 128 -15.59 3.29 6.06
N THR A 129 -15.65 4.08 5.00
CA THR A 129 -14.98 5.39 4.87
C THR A 129 -16.03 6.47 4.68
N ALA A 130 -15.80 7.67 5.21
CA ALA A 130 -16.66 8.84 4.99
C ALA A 130 -16.02 10.14 5.50
N PHE A 131 -16.45 11.28 4.96
CA PHE A 131 -16.10 12.60 5.48
C PHE A 131 -17.27 13.24 6.26
N ASP A 132 -16.94 14.08 7.25
CA ASP A 132 -17.89 15.03 7.83
C ASP A 132 -17.96 16.34 7.02
N LYS A 133 -18.94 17.19 7.31
CA LYS A 133 -19.16 18.48 6.64
C LYS A 133 -18.06 19.54 6.88
N ASP A 134 -17.13 19.30 7.80
CA ASP A 134 -15.98 20.17 8.06
C ASP A 134 -14.71 19.64 7.37
N GLY A 135 -14.78 18.45 6.75
CA GLY A 135 -13.71 17.80 5.98
C GLY A 135 -12.87 16.81 6.79
N TYR A 136 -13.30 16.36 7.97
CA TYR A 136 -12.62 15.28 8.69
C TYR A 136 -12.86 13.93 8.01
N GLY A 137 -11.80 13.21 7.67
CA GLY A 137 -11.85 11.91 7.01
C GLY A 137 -11.81 10.75 8.00
N LEU A 138 -12.83 9.90 8.00
CA LEU A 138 -12.96 8.72 8.87
C LEU A 138 -12.75 7.43 8.06
N ASP A 139 -11.85 6.55 8.52
CA ASP A 139 -11.80 5.13 8.14
C ASP A 139 -12.14 4.26 9.36
N LEU A 140 -13.01 3.28 9.14
CA LEU A 140 -13.38 2.24 10.10
C LEU A 140 -13.29 0.86 9.45
N SER A 141 -12.34 0.02 9.84
CA SER A 141 -12.30 -1.39 9.44
C SER A 141 -12.46 -2.35 10.63
N TYR A 142 -12.96 -3.56 10.37
CA TYR A 142 -13.27 -4.56 11.41
C TYR A 142 -12.64 -5.92 11.09
N ILE A 143 -11.74 -6.38 11.96
CA ILE A 143 -11.10 -7.70 11.84
C ILE A 143 -10.94 -8.31 13.24
N GLY A 144 -11.35 -9.57 13.42
CA GLY A 144 -10.95 -10.37 14.59
C GLY A 144 -11.46 -9.89 15.96
N GLU A 145 -12.64 -9.27 16.03
CA GLU A 145 -13.18 -8.57 17.21
C GLU A 145 -12.46 -7.26 17.58
N THR A 146 -11.61 -6.73 16.70
CA THR A 146 -11.03 -5.39 16.79
C THR A 146 -11.68 -4.48 15.76
N MET A 147 -12.08 -3.29 16.20
CA MET A 147 -12.38 -2.16 15.33
C MET A 147 -11.12 -1.30 15.22
N TYR A 148 -10.68 -1.08 13.99
CA TYR A 148 -9.62 -0.15 13.64
C TYR A 148 -10.30 1.18 13.29
N LEU A 149 -9.79 2.28 13.82
CA LEU A 149 -10.33 3.61 13.59
C LEU A 149 -9.20 4.56 13.25
N THR A 150 -9.31 5.23 12.12
CA THR A 150 -8.48 6.38 11.74
C THR A 150 -9.37 7.59 11.54
N LEU A 151 -8.94 8.74 12.06
CA LEU A 151 -9.58 10.03 11.81
C LEU A 151 -8.51 11.06 11.46
N ASP A 152 -8.57 11.58 10.24
CA ASP A 152 -7.72 12.63 9.71
C ASP A 152 -8.43 14.00 9.78
N ALA A 153 -7.70 15.04 10.15
CA ALA A 153 -8.18 16.42 10.11
C ALA A 153 -8.16 16.99 8.67
N PRO A 154 -9.08 17.92 8.34
CA PRO A 154 -9.05 18.62 7.06
C PRO A 154 -7.74 19.41 6.89
N ILE A 155 -7.11 19.27 5.72
CA ILE A 155 -5.89 20.00 5.38
C ILE A 155 -6.16 21.51 5.42
N GLU A 156 -5.41 22.26 6.23
CA GLU A 156 -5.51 23.73 6.25
C GLU A 156 -5.14 24.32 4.87
N MET A 157 -6.13 24.83 4.15
CA MET A 157 -5.95 25.49 2.85
C MET A 157 -6.24 27.00 2.91
N GLY A 158 -5.71 27.74 1.94
CA GLY A 158 -5.98 29.17 1.78
C GLY A 158 -6.15 29.53 0.30
N THR A 159 -6.00 30.81 -0.04
CA THR A 159 -5.97 31.22 -1.46
C THR A 159 -4.72 30.65 -2.13
N LEU A 160 -4.92 29.71 -3.05
CA LEU A 160 -3.87 29.09 -3.84
C LEU A 160 -3.17 30.16 -4.68
N LYS A 161 -1.89 30.35 -4.40
CA LYS A 161 -0.97 31.08 -5.28
C LYS A 161 -0.22 30.02 -6.07
N TRP A 162 -0.42 29.99 -7.39
CA TRP A 162 0.24 29.00 -8.24
C TRP A 162 1.77 29.07 -8.04
N PRO A 163 2.47 27.92 -8.00
CA PRO A 163 3.91 27.89 -7.87
C PRO A 163 4.61 28.57 -9.05
N LYS A 164 5.90 28.89 -8.89
CA LYS A 164 6.66 29.70 -9.85
C LYS A 164 7.87 29.01 -10.44
N SER A 165 8.13 27.75 -10.08
CA SER A 165 9.09 26.91 -10.78
C SER A 165 8.69 26.70 -12.24
N GLU A 166 9.69 26.47 -13.09
CA GLU A 166 9.48 26.15 -14.50
C GLU A 166 8.68 24.85 -14.66
N ILE A 167 8.89 23.87 -13.76
CA ILE A 167 8.17 22.59 -13.75
C ILE A 167 6.67 22.77 -13.44
N ALA A 168 6.29 23.66 -12.51
CA ALA A 168 4.87 24.00 -12.26
C ALA A 168 4.26 24.86 -13.39
N GLY A 169 5.09 25.47 -14.25
CA GLY A 169 4.68 26.15 -15.47
C GLY A 169 4.35 25.23 -16.64
N LEU A 170 4.60 23.92 -16.53
CA LEU A 170 4.22 22.91 -17.53
C LEU A 170 2.75 22.47 -17.42
N LEU A 171 2.04 22.89 -16.36
CA LEU A 171 0.68 22.45 -16.06
C LEU A 171 -0.35 23.54 -16.35
N PRO A 172 -1.59 23.18 -16.74
CA PRO A 172 -2.71 24.11 -16.76
C PRO A 172 -3.01 24.65 -15.35
N LEU A 173 -3.77 25.74 -15.26
CA LEU A 173 -4.24 26.25 -13.96
C LEU A 173 -5.56 25.55 -13.61
N PRO A 174 -5.69 24.93 -12.42
CA PRO A 174 -6.95 24.35 -12.00
C PRO A 174 -8.02 25.42 -11.83
N LYS A 175 -9.28 25.00 -12.04
CA LYS A 175 -10.49 25.82 -11.87
C LYS A 175 -10.62 26.46 -10.48
N SER A 176 -10.17 25.75 -9.44
CA SER A 176 -10.21 26.22 -8.05
C SER A 176 -9.05 27.15 -7.72
N THR A 177 -9.34 28.14 -6.85
CA THR A 177 -8.33 29.04 -6.27
C THR A 177 -8.12 28.80 -4.77
N VAL A 178 -8.58 27.65 -4.25
CA VAL A 178 -8.36 27.21 -2.86
C VAL A 178 -7.33 26.08 -2.83
N GLY A 179 -6.34 26.16 -1.95
CA GLY A 179 -5.26 25.19 -1.91
C GLY A 179 -4.08 25.53 -1.01
N LYS A 180 -3.07 24.67 -1.06
CA LYS A 180 -1.80 24.75 -0.32
C LYS A 180 -0.67 24.19 -1.18
N VAL A 181 0.31 25.02 -1.52
CA VAL A 181 1.58 24.54 -2.09
C VAL A 181 2.43 23.99 -0.94
N SER A 182 2.72 22.70 -0.97
CA SER A 182 3.56 22.02 0.04
C SER A 182 5.04 22.05 -0.33
N THR A 183 5.36 22.05 -1.62
CA THR A 183 6.73 22.09 -2.14
C THR A 183 6.75 22.77 -3.50
N ASP A 184 7.69 23.68 -3.74
CA ASP A 184 7.96 24.29 -5.05
C ASP A 184 9.47 24.35 -5.26
N THR A 185 9.99 23.60 -6.23
CA THR A 185 11.43 23.49 -6.53
C THR A 185 11.66 23.30 -8.03
N GLU A 186 12.90 23.51 -8.49
CA GLU A 186 13.32 23.26 -9.87
C GLU A 186 13.12 21.80 -10.34
N ASN A 187 13.13 20.83 -9.41
CA ASN A 187 13.04 19.39 -9.70
C ASN A 187 11.65 18.81 -9.42
N GLY A 188 10.72 19.60 -8.89
CA GLY A 188 9.34 19.15 -8.65
C GLY A 188 8.52 20.05 -7.75
N CYS A 189 7.21 19.85 -7.79
CA CYS A 189 6.21 20.57 -7.03
C CYS A 189 5.15 19.62 -6.43
N TYR A 190 4.62 19.98 -5.26
CA TYR A 190 3.50 19.30 -4.59
C TYR A 190 2.47 20.35 -4.19
N ILE A 191 1.22 20.19 -4.65
CA ILE A 191 0.11 21.13 -4.43
C ILE A 191 -1.13 20.35 -3.97
N TYR A 192 -1.79 20.83 -2.93
CA TYR A 192 -3.18 20.48 -2.61
C TYR A 192 -4.11 21.54 -3.19
N VAL A 193 -5.21 21.12 -3.82
CA VAL A 193 -6.24 21.99 -4.41
C VAL A 193 -7.60 21.54 -3.87
N GLY A 194 -8.25 22.40 -3.09
CA GLY A 194 -9.59 22.16 -2.55
C GLY A 194 -10.68 22.67 -3.50
N GLU A 195 -11.95 22.53 -3.13
CA GLU A 195 -13.11 22.92 -3.98
C GLU A 195 -13.05 22.31 -5.40
N THR A 196 -12.39 21.15 -5.54
CA THR A 196 -12.20 20.42 -6.80
C THR A 196 -12.98 19.10 -6.72
N SER A 197 -14.20 19.11 -7.22
CA SER A 197 -15.05 17.91 -7.29
C SER A 197 -14.44 16.80 -8.15
N ILE A 198 -14.90 15.55 -8.02
CA ILE A 198 -14.43 14.42 -8.83
C ILE A 198 -14.60 14.65 -10.35
N ASP A 199 -15.61 15.43 -10.76
CA ASP A 199 -15.80 15.86 -12.15
C ASP A 199 -14.74 16.90 -12.57
N ASP A 200 -14.44 17.87 -11.71
CA ASP A 200 -13.40 18.89 -11.96
C ASP A 200 -11.98 18.32 -11.93
N PHE A 201 -11.73 17.31 -11.08
CA PHE A 201 -10.52 16.50 -11.07
C PHE A 201 -10.33 15.78 -12.42
N ASN A 202 -11.39 15.11 -12.90
CA ASN A 202 -11.35 14.40 -14.18
C ASN A 202 -11.17 15.34 -15.37
N ALA A 203 -11.79 16.53 -15.35
CA ALA A 203 -11.56 17.56 -16.35
C ALA A 203 -10.13 18.12 -16.31
N TYR A 204 -9.56 18.37 -15.13
CA TYR A 204 -8.18 18.82 -14.99
C TYR A 204 -7.16 17.76 -15.44
N ALA A 205 -7.46 16.47 -15.25
CA ALA A 205 -6.66 15.37 -15.80
C ALA A 205 -6.70 15.33 -17.34
N ASP A 206 -7.85 15.62 -17.96
CA ASP A 206 -7.97 15.78 -19.41
C ASP A 206 -7.17 17.00 -19.90
N GLU A 207 -7.28 18.16 -19.23
CA GLU A 207 -6.50 19.37 -19.53
C GLU A 207 -4.99 19.14 -19.42
N CYS A 208 -4.53 18.37 -18.43
CA CYS A 208 -3.11 17.99 -18.30
C CYS A 208 -2.64 17.09 -19.46
N SER A 209 -3.51 16.19 -19.94
CA SER A 209 -3.21 15.33 -21.09
C SER A 209 -3.11 16.14 -22.40
N ASP A 210 -4.07 17.02 -22.64
CA ASP A 210 -4.06 17.96 -23.78
C ASP A 210 -2.87 18.94 -23.73
N ASN A 211 -2.38 19.28 -22.53
CA ASN A 211 -1.17 20.10 -22.33
C ASN A 211 0.14 19.30 -22.39
N GLY A 212 0.10 18.03 -22.82
CA GLY A 212 1.28 17.22 -23.16
C GLY A 212 1.62 16.08 -22.19
N PHE A 213 0.98 15.98 -21.03
CA PHE A 213 1.15 14.84 -20.11
C PHE A 213 0.30 13.65 -20.53
N SER A 214 0.59 13.11 -21.72
CA SER A 214 -0.14 11.99 -22.35
C SER A 214 0.72 10.76 -22.63
N VAL A 215 2.02 10.78 -22.28
CA VAL A 215 2.96 9.67 -22.52
C VAL A 215 2.88 8.69 -21.35
N ASP A 216 2.87 7.38 -21.65
CA ASP A 216 2.95 6.29 -20.66
C ASP A 216 1.93 6.43 -19.49
N TYR A 217 0.69 6.79 -19.82
CA TYR A 217 -0.30 7.16 -18.83
C TYR A 217 -1.03 5.96 -18.18
N GLU A 218 -1.34 6.09 -16.89
CA GLU A 218 -2.29 5.24 -16.17
C GLU A 218 -3.38 6.10 -15.52
N ARG A 219 -4.65 5.74 -15.73
CA ARG A 219 -5.82 6.43 -15.16
C ARG A 219 -6.74 5.45 -14.45
N GLY A 220 -7.25 5.86 -13.30
CA GLY A 220 -8.43 5.30 -12.65
C GLY A 220 -9.47 6.40 -12.41
N ASP A 221 -10.53 6.10 -11.67
CA ASP A 221 -11.59 7.07 -11.41
C ASP A 221 -11.08 8.25 -10.54
N GLU A 222 -10.13 7.96 -9.64
CA GLU A 222 -9.55 8.88 -8.64
C GLU A 222 -8.06 9.21 -8.86
N PHE A 223 -7.42 8.75 -9.95
CA PHE A 223 -6.00 9.02 -10.20
C PHE A 223 -5.65 9.17 -11.69
N TYR A 224 -4.65 9.99 -11.97
CA TYR A 224 -4.04 10.13 -13.29
C TYR A 224 -2.53 10.31 -13.18
N ASN A 225 -1.77 9.33 -13.70
CA ASN A 225 -0.31 9.37 -13.77
C ASN A 225 0.09 9.43 -15.25
N ALA A 226 1.05 10.28 -15.62
CA ALA A 226 1.56 10.37 -16.99
C ALA A 226 2.94 11.03 -17.06
N LYS A 227 3.54 10.98 -18.25
CA LYS A 227 4.79 11.69 -18.60
C LYS A 227 4.54 12.69 -19.72
N ASP A 228 5.40 13.71 -19.80
CA ASP A 228 5.55 14.54 -21.02
C ASP A 228 6.61 13.95 -21.98
N GLU A 229 6.78 14.58 -23.15
CA GLU A 229 7.78 14.17 -24.16
C GLU A 229 9.25 14.26 -23.67
N THR A 230 9.52 14.99 -22.58
CA THR A 230 10.84 15.11 -21.96
C THR A 230 11.03 14.17 -20.76
N GLY A 231 10.00 13.37 -20.44
CA GLY A 231 10.01 12.38 -19.36
C GLY A 231 9.69 12.92 -17.97
N ASN A 232 9.27 14.19 -17.83
CA ASN A 232 8.81 14.71 -16.54
C ASN A 232 7.57 13.93 -16.09
N LYS A 233 7.50 13.58 -14.81
CA LYS A 233 6.54 12.61 -14.25
C LYS A 233 5.44 13.38 -13.50
N LEU A 234 4.21 13.39 -14.03
CA LEU A 234 3.01 13.95 -13.40
C LEU A 234 2.22 12.83 -12.70
N SER A 235 1.70 13.14 -11.51
CA SER A 235 0.78 12.33 -10.74
C SER A 235 -0.31 13.24 -10.16
N LEU A 236 -1.57 12.91 -10.43
CA LEU A 236 -2.76 13.53 -9.89
C LEU A 236 -3.53 12.48 -9.09
N SER A 237 -4.01 12.83 -7.90
CA SER A 237 -4.92 11.95 -7.13
C SER A 237 -6.03 12.76 -6.46
N TYR A 238 -7.26 12.26 -6.57
CA TYR A 238 -8.37 12.67 -5.73
C TYR A 238 -8.16 12.09 -4.33
N GLN A 239 -8.49 12.83 -3.28
CA GLN A 239 -8.31 12.41 -1.88
C GLN A 239 -9.65 12.36 -1.14
N GLY A 240 -10.78 12.53 -1.84
CA GLY A 240 -12.09 12.76 -1.25
C GLY A 240 -12.31 14.22 -0.84
N ASN A 241 -13.56 14.54 -0.47
CA ASN A 241 -14.00 15.82 0.08
C ASN A 241 -13.56 17.04 -0.77
N ASP A 242 -13.78 16.96 -2.08
CA ASP A 242 -13.40 17.98 -3.06
C ASP A 242 -11.90 18.35 -3.06
N VAL A 243 -11.00 17.43 -2.66
CA VAL A 243 -9.54 17.64 -2.67
C VAL A 243 -8.84 16.86 -3.79
N MET A 244 -8.11 17.60 -4.62
CA MET A 244 -7.12 17.08 -5.57
C MET A 244 -5.70 17.35 -5.06
N VAL A 245 -4.83 16.33 -5.17
CA VAL A 245 -3.37 16.47 -5.08
C VAL A 245 -2.79 16.53 -6.49
N ILE A 246 -1.86 17.47 -6.69
CA ILE A 246 -1.03 17.60 -7.87
C ILE A 246 0.42 17.40 -7.46
N GLN A 247 1.09 16.42 -8.06
CA GLN A 247 2.53 16.20 -7.91
C GLN A 247 3.20 16.10 -9.28
N ILE A 248 4.17 16.98 -9.55
CA ILE A 248 5.03 16.88 -10.73
C ILE A 248 6.50 16.79 -10.30
N ARG A 249 7.26 15.92 -10.97
CA ARG A 249 8.71 15.81 -10.84
C ARG A 249 9.39 15.93 -12.19
N LYS A 250 10.58 16.52 -12.20
CA LYS A 250 11.44 16.57 -13.39
C LYS A 250 11.98 15.17 -13.72
N SER A 251 12.35 14.93 -14.98
CA SER A 251 13.21 13.79 -15.34
C SER A 251 14.65 14.04 -14.88
N ASP A 252 15.26 13.05 -14.21
CA ASP A 252 16.66 13.12 -13.81
C ASP A 252 17.56 12.77 -15.00
N GLU A 253 18.40 13.73 -15.42
CA GLU A 253 19.36 13.54 -16.54
C GLU A 253 20.42 12.45 -16.28
N THR A 254 20.39 11.81 -15.11
CA THR A 254 21.33 10.77 -14.65
C THR A 254 20.76 9.35 -14.59
N GLU A 255 19.50 9.07 -14.99
CA GLU A 255 18.97 7.68 -15.08
C GLU A 255 19.60 6.85 -16.22
N ALA A 256 20.70 7.30 -16.83
CA ALA A 256 21.46 6.61 -17.88
C ALA A 256 22.26 5.36 -17.41
N ASN A 257 22.15 4.95 -16.15
CA ASN A 257 22.63 3.65 -15.63
C ASN A 257 21.89 3.22 -14.35
N ALA A 258 20.56 3.12 -14.43
CA ALA A 258 19.74 2.26 -13.59
C ALA A 258 18.97 1.28 -14.50
N PRO A 259 18.70 0.02 -14.10
CA PRO A 259 18.16 -0.98 -15.02
C PRO A 259 16.67 -0.73 -15.34
N GLU A 260 16.41 -0.11 -16.49
CA GLU A 260 15.06 -0.01 -17.08
C GLU A 260 14.45 -1.40 -17.29
N THR A 261 13.26 -1.65 -16.71
CA THR A 261 12.44 -2.82 -17.05
C THR A 261 11.53 -2.52 -18.24
N GLU A 262 12.15 -2.29 -19.42
CA GLU A 262 11.43 -2.07 -20.68
C GLU A 262 10.49 -3.24 -21.03
N GLN A 263 9.17 -3.01 -21.03
CA GLN A 263 8.21 -3.92 -21.69
C GLN A 263 7.82 -3.41 -23.08
N LYS A 264 8.76 -3.46 -24.03
CA LYS A 264 8.46 -3.24 -25.45
C LYS A 264 7.53 -4.35 -26.00
N GLN A 265 6.45 -3.95 -26.68
CA GLN A 265 5.63 -4.82 -27.53
C GLN A 265 5.67 -4.32 -28.99
N GLU A 266 6.08 -5.17 -29.94
CA GLU A 266 5.48 -5.25 -31.29
C GLU A 266 5.75 -6.67 -31.88
N SER A 267 5.34 -6.96 -33.13
CA SER A 267 4.76 -8.27 -33.46
C SER A 267 5.22 -8.97 -34.75
N GLU A 268 5.28 -10.31 -34.66
CA GLU A 268 5.16 -11.33 -35.73
C GLU A 268 6.28 -11.42 -36.81
N PRO A 269 6.41 -12.56 -37.55
CA PRO A 269 5.57 -13.77 -37.57
C PRO A 269 6.27 -15.13 -37.34
N THR A 270 5.45 -16.13 -37.01
CA THR A 270 5.56 -17.60 -37.25
C THR A 270 6.88 -18.19 -37.78
N SER A 271 7.52 -19.05 -36.97
CA SER A 271 7.68 -20.49 -37.28
C SER A 271 8.04 -21.30 -36.03
N ALA A 272 7.90 -22.63 -36.07
CA ALA A 272 8.01 -23.51 -34.90
C ALA A 272 9.32 -24.31 -34.84
N THR A 273 9.82 -24.54 -33.63
CA THR A 273 10.47 -25.78 -33.19
C THR A 273 10.42 -25.83 -31.65
N GLU A 274 9.91 -26.92 -31.08
CA GLU A 274 10.03 -27.21 -29.64
C GLU A 274 11.40 -27.84 -29.36
N GLN A 275 12.07 -27.45 -28.26
CA GLN A 275 12.98 -28.37 -27.58
C GLN A 275 13.19 -28.06 -26.09
N GLN A 276 12.96 -29.09 -25.25
CA GLN A 276 13.40 -29.22 -23.85
C GLN A 276 14.88 -29.73 -23.82
N THR A 277 15.58 -30.04 -22.70
CA THR A 277 15.26 -30.27 -21.27
C THR A 277 16.56 -30.12 -20.43
N GLU A 278 16.60 -29.75 -19.13
CA GLU A 278 15.57 -29.19 -18.24
C GLU A 278 16.01 -27.82 -17.65
N ALA A 279 16.98 -27.63 -16.74
CA ALA A 279 17.62 -28.54 -15.78
C ALA A 279 18.26 -27.75 -14.60
N ALA A 280 17.66 -27.84 -13.40
CA ALA A 280 18.20 -27.45 -12.09
C ALA A 280 17.65 -28.45 -11.04
N GLU A 281 18.39 -28.73 -9.96
CA GLU A 281 18.15 -29.92 -9.14
C GLU A 281 16.88 -29.84 -8.29
N LYS A 282 15.93 -30.76 -8.52
CA LYS A 282 14.73 -30.91 -7.69
C LYS A 282 15.03 -31.74 -6.44
N SER A 283 14.77 -31.15 -5.27
CA SER A 283 14.64 -31.93 -4.04
C SER A 283 13.47 -32.91 -4.14
N SER A 284 13.53 -34.02 -3.40
CA SER A 284 12.56 -35.11 -3.44
C SER A 284 11.13 -34.73 -3.00
N ASP A 285 10.98 -33.60 -2.30
CA ASP A 285 9.68 -33.04 -1.88
C ASP A 285 9.10 -32.01 -2.87
N GLY A 286 9.76 -31.80 -4.03
CA GLY A 286 9.29 -30.90 -5.08
C GLY A 286 9.47 -29.40 -4.80
N MET A 287 10.26 -29.05 -3.78
CA MET A 287 10.69 -27.69 -3.47
C MET A 287 11.98 -27.33 -4.22
N ARG A 288 12.09 -26.10 -4.73
CA ARG A 288 13.34 -25.51 -5.23
C ARG A 288 14.37 -25.30 -4.10
N PRO A 289 15.63 -25.74 -4.25
CA PRO A 289 16.69 -25.46 -3.28
C PRO A 289 16.87 -23.96 -3.02
N GLU A 290 16.84 -23.14 -4.06
CA GLU A 290 16.97 -21.69 -4.00
C GLU A 290 15.81 -21.02 -3.25
N PHE A 291 14.58 -21.53 -3.40
CA PHE A 291 13.45 -21.07 -2.60
C PHE A 291 13.66 -21.38 -1.11
N LYS A 292 14.12 -22.60 -0.80
CA LYS A 292 14.36 -22.99 0.59
C LYS A 292 15.45 -22.10 1.20
N GLN A 293 16.53 -21.84 0.48
CA GLN A 293 17.63 -20.99 0.93
C GLN A 293 17.18 -19.55 1.24
N ALA A 294 16.39 -18.93 0.37
CA ALA A 294 15.82 -17.59 0.63
C ALA A 294 14.92 -17.59 1.88
N MET A 295 14.15 -18.66 2.10
CA MET A 295 13.29 -18.80 3.30
C MET A 295 14.06 -19.10 4.58
N ASP A 296 15.15 -19.86 4.49
CA ASP A 296 16.08 -20.07 5.61
C ASP A 296 16.78 -18.77 5.99
N SER A 297 17.26 -18.00 4.99
CA SER A 297 17.89 -16.68 5.15
C SER A 297 16.96 -15.67 5.82
N TYR A 298 15.71 -15.58 5.34
CA TYR A 298 14.66 -14.77 5.94
C TYR A 298 14.30 -15.19 7.37
N GLU A 299 14.25 -16.50 7.66
CA GLU A 299 14.03 -16.99 9.02
C GLU A 299 15.21 -16.66 9.93
N GLU A 300 16.46 -16.78 9.46
CA GLU A 300 17.66 -16.38 10.22
C GLU A 300 17.69 -14.87 10.49
N PHE A 301 17.34 -14.04 9.51
CA PHE A 301 17.23 -12.59 9.67
C PHE A 301 16.19 -12.19 10.73
N MET A 302 14.97 -12.74 10.64
CA MET A 302 13.93 -12.51 11.65
C MET A 302 14.30 -13.13 13.01
N ASN A 303 15.09 -14.20 13.04
CA ASN A 303 15.64 -14.79 14.25
C ASN A 303 16.65 -13.85 14.94
N GLU A 304 17.55 -13.20 14.19
CA GLU A 304 18.47 -12.18 14.73
C GLU A 304 17.72 -10.92 15.19
N TYR A 305 16.70 -10.46 14.44
CA TYR A 305 15.83 -9.35 14.87
C TYR A 305 15.20 -9.62 16.25
N CYS A 306 14.64 -10.82 16.44
CA CYS A 306 14.06 -11.24 17.73
C CYS A 306 15.08 -11.20 18.89
N GLU A 307 16.35 -11.51 18.62
CA GLU A 307 17.42 -11.53 19.62
C GLU A 307 17.99 -10.13 19.90
N PHE A 308 18.09 -9.29 18.88
CA PHE A 308 18.39 -7.86 19.01
C PHE A 308 17.32 -7.14 19.84
N MET A 309 16.03 -7.33 19.54
CA MET A 309 14.94 -6.69 20.27
C MET A 309 14.88 -7.10 21.75
N LYS A 310 15.19 -8.36 22.07
CA LYS A 310 15.39 -8.82 23.46
C LYS A 310 16.54 -8.07 24.14
N LYS A 311 17.72 -8.04 23.52
CA LYS A 311 18.89 -7.32 24.03
C LYS A 311 18.62 -5.81 24.20
N TYR A 312 17.82 -5.22 23.32
CA TYR A 312 17.39 -3.83 23.38
C TYR A 312 16.42 -3.57 24.55
N ALA A 313 15.41 -4.42 24.74
CA ALA A 313 14.45 -4.32 25.84
C ALA A 313 15.07 -4.56 27.23
N GLU A 314 16.17 -5.32 27.30
CA GLU A 314 16.97 -5.49 28.52
C GLU A 314 18.01 -4.35 28.74
N SER A 315 18.09 -3.37 27.83
CA SER A 315 19.02 -2.24 27.87
C SER A 315 18.35 -0.92 28.27
N ASP A 316 19.15 0.05 28.73
CA ASP A 316 18.76 1.45 28.86
C ASP A 316 18.96 2.27 27.57
N GLY A 317 19.33 1.60 26.47
CA GLY A 317 19.63 2.21 25.17
C GLY A 317 21.01 2.84 25.06
N SER A 318 21.86 2.74 26.10
CA SER A 318 23.21 3.36 26.09
C SER A 318 24.36 2.41 25.68
N ASP A 319 24.09 1.11 25.49
CA ASP A 319 25.11 0.15 25.06
C ASP A 319 25.60 0.44 23.63
N ALA A 320 26.86 0.86 23.49
CA ALA A 320 27.50 1.06 22.19
C ALA A 320 27.54 -0.21 21.32
N GLY A 321 27.40 -1.40 21.91
CA GLY A 321 27.21 -2.65 21.18
C GLY A 321 25.92 -2.66 20.35
N LEU A 322 24.82 -2.10 20.84
CA LEU A 322 23.54 -2.04 20.11
C LEU A 322 23.63 -1.24 18.82
N LEU A 323 24.47 -0.19 18.76
CA LEU A 323 24.70 0.57 17.52
C LEU A 323 25.45 -0.26 16.47
N ALA A 324 26.38 -1.12 16.89
CA ALA A 324 27.09 -2.04 16.01
C ALA A 324 26.17 -3.20 15.54
N ASP A 325 25.35 -3.75 16.45
CA ASP A 325 24.36 -4.77 16.13
C ASP A 325 23.29 -4.24 15.16
N TYR A 326 22.82 -2.99 15.35
CA TYR A 326 21.89 -2.32 14.43
C TYR A 326 22.52 -2.07 13.05
N ALA A 327 23.78 -1.65 12.98
CA ALA A 327 24.49 -1.50 11.69
C ALA A 327 24.65 -2.84 10.95
N LYS A 328 24.93 -3.94 11.68
CA LYS A 328 24.94 -5.31 11.14
C LYS A 328 23.55 -5.73 10.64
N TYR A 329 22.50 -5.41 11.40
CA TYR A 329 21.11 -5.69 11.02
C TYR A 329 20.72 -4.95 9.74
N MET A 330 21.05 -3.67 9.60
CA MET A 330 20.77 -2.90 8.38
C MET A 330 21.51 -3.42 7.14
N SER A 331 22.73 -3.95 7.30
CA SER A 331 23.42 -4.67 6.21
C SER A 331 22.66 -5.93 5.81
N LYS A 332 22.33 -6.80 6.77
CA LYS A 332 21.56 -8.03 6.53
C LYS A 332 20.17 -7.77 5.94
N TYR A 333 19.54 -6.63 6.27
CA TYR A 333 18.28 -6.23 5.66
C TYR A 333 18.43 -5.94 4.17
N ALA A 334 19.51 -5.26 3.75
CA ALA A 334 19.80 -5.05 2.34
C ALA A 334 20.09 -6.38 1.62
N ASP A 335 20.91 -7.26 2.22
CA ASP A 335 21.21 -8.59 1.67
C ASP A 335 19.92 -9.41 1.45
N VAL A 336 18.98 -9.38 2.41
CA VAL A 336 17.68 -10.08 2.33
C VAL A 336 16.73 -9.42 1.31
N VAL A 337 16.78 -8.10 1.13
CA VAL A 337 15.99 -7.44 0.07
C VAL A 337 16.51 -7.86 -1.31
N GLU A 338 17.83 -7.89 -1.54
CA GLU A 338 18.44 -8.34 -2.80
C GLU A 338 18.10 -9.81 -3.12
N ASP A 339 18.19 -10.71 -2.12
CA ASP A 339 17.78 -12.13 -2.22
C ASP A 339 16.30 -12.30 -2.64
N PHE A 340 15.42 -11.37 -2.26
CA PHE A 340 13.98 -11.40 -2.57
C PHE A 340 13.64 -10.70 -3.90
N GLU A 341 14.31 -9.60 -4.25
CA GLU A 341 14.18 -8.92 -5.54
C GLU A 341 14.61 -9.84 -6.69
N ALA A 342 15.66 -10.65 -6.47
CA ALA A 342 16.08 -11.73 -7.37
C ALA A 342 15.01 -12.83 -7.61
N TRP A 343 13.86 -12.77 -6.93
CA TRP A 343 12.80 -13.80 -6.95
C TRP A 343 11.41 -13.33 -7.40
N ASP A 344 11.20 -12.07 -7.81
CA ASP A 344 9.86 -11.50 -8.08
C ASP A 344 9.05 -12.25 -9.16
N ASP A 345 9.70 -12.81 -10.18
CA ASP A 345 9.05 -13.61 -11.25
C ASP A 345 8.69 -15.06 -10.81
N GLY A 346 9.01 -15.46 -9.57
CA GLY A 346 8.86 -16.84 -9.08
C GLY A 346 7.43 -17.26 -8.73
N GLU A 347 6.71 -17.94 -9.64
CA GLU A 347 5.47 -18.66 -9.26
C GLU A 347 5.78 -19.76 -8.23
N MET A 348 5.46 -19.52 -6.96
CA MET A 348 5.55 -20.52 -5.88
C MET A 348 4.64 -21.73 -6.13
N ASN A 349 5.18 -22.93 -5.94
CA ASN A 349 4.45 -24.19 -6.01
C ASN A 349 3.82 -24.56 -4.66
N LYS A 350 3.06 -25.67 -4.60
CA LYS A 350 2.32 -26.07 -3.39
C LYS A 350 3.24 -26.38 -2.18
N ALA A 351 4.39 -27.01 -2.39
CA ALA A 351 5.34 -27.32 -1.32
C ALA A 351 6.00 -26.03 -0.79
N GLU A 352 6.43 -25.16 -1.71
CA GLU A 352 7.00 -23.84 -1.42
C GLU A 352 6.00 -22.95 -0.65
N THR A 353 4.72 -22.96 -1.05
CA THR A 353 3.63 -22.27 -0.33
C THR A 353 3.43 -22.81 1.09
N ALA A 354 3.50 -24.13 1.28
CA ALA A 354 3.38 -24.73 2.61
C ALA A 354 4.59 -24.36 3.49
N TYR A 355 5.79 -24.34 2.92
CA TYR A 355 7.02 -24.00 3.63
C TYR A 355 7.08 -22.53 4.03
N TYR A 356 6.66 -21.60 3.15
CA TYR A 356 6.51 -20.19 3.51
C TYR A 356 5.56 -19.99 4.70
N LEU A 357 4.41 -20.66 4.72
CA LEU A 357 3.45 -20.55 5.83
C LEU A 357 4.01 -21.13 7.15
N ASP A 358 4.82 -22.18 7.07
CA ASP A 358 5.49 -22.82 8.20
C ASP A 358 6.63 -21.94 8.77
N VAL A 359 7.46 -21.36 7.90
CA VAL A 359 8.47 -20.33 8.22
C VAL A 359 7.82 -19.11 8.90
N GLN A 360 6.78 -18.54 8.28
CA GLN A 360 6.01 -17.43 8.86
C GLN A 360 5.39 -17.81 10.22
N THR A 361 4.94 -19.05 10.41
CA THR A 361 4.41 -19.52 11.70
C THR A 361 5.50 -19.58 12.78
N ARG A 362 6.74 -20.00 12.43
CA ARG A 362 7.88 -19.99 13.37
C ARG A 362 8.32 -18.58 13.73
N ILE A 363 8.41 -17.69 12.74
CA ILE A 363 8.78 -16.28 12.93
C ILE A 363 7.76 -15.59 13.85
N ASN A 364 6.47 -15.70 13.55
CA ASN A 364 5.40 -15.16 14.39
C ASN A 364 5.44 -15.74 15.80
N LYS A 365 5.75 -17.03 15.97
CA LYS A 365 5.94 -17.62 17.30
C LYS A 365 7.14 -17.02 18.05
N LYS A 366 8.28 -16.74 17.38
CA LYS A 366 9.45 -16.16 18.05
C LYS A 366 9.26 -14.67 18.37
N LEU A 367 8.53 -13.92 17.53
CA LEU A 367 8.12 -12.54 17.82
C LEU A 367 7.23 -12.49 19.07
N LEU A 368 6.27 -13.41 19.22
CA LEU A 368 5.46 -13.60 20.43
C LEU A 368 6.25 -14.07 21.67
N GLU A 369 7.55 -14.34 21.54
CA GLU A 369 8.47 -14.59 22.67
C GLU A 369 9.37 -13.38 22.97
N VAL A 370 9.19 -12.26 22.27
CA VAL A 370 9.98 -11.01 22.35
C VAL A 370 9.14 -9.82 22.84
N GLU A 371 7.81 -9.89 22.67
CA GLU A 371 6.78 -9.10 23.37
C GLU A 371 6.62 -9.43 24.88
#